data_AF-A0A183TUF1-F1
#
_entry.id   AF-A0A183TUF1-F1
#
_cell.length_a   1.000
_cell.length_b   1.000
_cell.length_c   1.000
_cell.angle_alpha   90.00
_cell.angle_beta   90.00
_cell.angle_gamma   90.00
#
_symmetry.space_group_name_H-M   'P 1'
#
loop_
_entity.id
_entity.type
_entity.pdbx_description
1 polymer ?
#
loop_
_entity_poly.entity_id
_entity_poly.type
_entity_poly.pdbx_seq_one_letter_code
_entity_poly.pdbx_strand_id
1 'polypeptide(L)'
;LMSLRLPLRGQQFATIISTFAPPMMSSDVAKDKFYEDLHALLATVLKEDKLIVLGDFNARVGTDHTVWQGVLGPHGLGSCNDNSFPLLRTCAEHRLLLSNTFFHLPTREKAT
;
A
#
# COMPACT_ATOMS: atom_id res chain seq x y z
N LEU A 1 6.93 9.54 6.50
CA LEU A 1 6.12 8.39 6.97
C LEU A 1 5.76 8.64 8.43
N MET A 2 4.55 8.32 8.85
CA MET A 2 4.14 8.39 10.27
C MET A 2 3.63 7.02 10.70
N SER A 3 3.92 6.61 11.93
CA SER A 3 3.45 5.33 12.49
C SER A 3 2.78 5.56 13.84
N LEU A 4 1.66 4.88 14.06
CA LEU A 4 0.91 4.91 15.30
C LEU A 4 0.53 3.48 15.69
N ARG A 5 0.91 3.05 16.88
CA ARG A 5 0.51 1.77 17.47
C ARG A 5 -0.63 1.99 18.45
N LEU A 6 -1.78 1.39 18.19
CA LEU A 6 -3.01 1.54 18.97
C LEU A 6 -3.35 0.23 19.70
N PRO A 7 -3.68 0.28 21.00
CA PRO A 7 -4.21 -0.89 21.70
C PRO A 7 -5.62 -1.24 21.18
N LEU A 8 -5.87 -2.52 21.00
CA LEU A 8 -7.16 -3.12 20.71
C LEU A 8 -7.64 -3.94 21.92
N ARG A 9 -8.78 -4.62 21.77
CA ARG A 9 -9.29 -5.54 22.80
C ARG A 9 -8.41 -6.78 22.92
N GLY A 10 -8.29 -7.31 24.14
CA GLY A 10 -7.65 -8.60 24.39
C GLY A 10 -6.13 -8.61 24.19
N GLN A 11 -5.42 -7.55 24.62
CA GLN A 11 -3.96 -7.39 24.48
C GLN A 11 -3.46 -7.41 23.02
N GLN A 12 -4.35 -7.18 22.06
CA GLN A 12 -4.00 -7.00 20.66
C GLN A 12 -3.67 -5.54 20.38
N PHE A 13 -2.91 -5.30 19.32
CA PHE A 13 -2.56 -3.97 18.87
C PHE A 13 -2.78 -3.86 17.36
N ALA A 14 -3.05 -2.65 16.89
CA ALA A 14 -2.99 -2.29 15.48
C ALA A 14 -1.84 -1.31 15.27
N THR A 15 -1.01 -1.55 14.27
CA THR A 15 -0.03 -0.58 13.80
C THR A 15 -0.56 0.07 12.53
N ILE A 16 -0.74 1.39 12.56
CA ILE A 16 -1.18 2.20 11.44
C ILE A 16 0.01 2.98 10.91
N ILE A 17 0.34 2.77 9.65
CA ILE A 17 1.34 3.56 8.93
C ILE A 17 0.62 4.49 7.97
N SER A 18 0.86 5.79 8.11
CA SER A 18 0.38 6.83 7.19
C SER A 18 1.50 7.29 6.28
N THR A 19 1.22 7.32 4.97
CA THR A 19 2.20 7.64 3.92
C THR A 19 1.66 8.69 2.95
N PHE A 20 2.59 9.39 2.30
CA PHE A 20 2.33 10.18 1.11
C PHE A 20 3.52 9.96 0.19
N ALA A 21 3.33 9.19 -0.88
CA ALA A 21 4.40 8.85 -1.81
C ALA A 21 4.75 10.06 -2.67
N PRO A 22 5.99 10.14 -3.17
CA PRO A 22 6.36 11.14 -4.17
C PRO A 22 5.44 11.06 -5.41
N PRO A 23 5.05 12.21 -5.99
CA PRO A 23 4.34 12.25 -7.26
C PRO A 23 5.09 11.53 -8.39
N MET A 24 4.37 11.17 -9.45
CA MET A 24 4.95 10.48 -10.61
C MET A 24 6.15 11.24 -11.22
N MET A 25 6.13 12.57 -11.19
CA MET A 25 7.18 13.45 -11.73
C MET A 25 8.40 13.63 -10.81
N SER A 26 8.40 13.02 -9.62
CA SER A 26 9.56 13.04 -8.73
C SER A 26 10.72 12.22 -9.29
N SER A 27 11.95 12.57 -8.91
CA SER A 27 13.15 11.83 -9.30
C SER A 27 13.12 10.39 -8.76
N ASP A 28 13.78 9.49 -9.48
CA ASP A 28 13.89 8.08 -9.07
C ASP A 28 14.53 7.95 -7.68
N VAL A 29 15.57 8.76 -7.39
CA VAL A 29 16.20 8.82 -6.06
C VAL A 29 15.19 9.13 -4.94
N ALA A 30 14.22 10.02 -5.18
CA ALA A 30 13.21 10.35 -4.18
C ALA A 30 12.19 9.20 -4.00
N LYS A 31 11.82 8.53 -5.10
CA LYS A 31 10.92 7.36 -5.08
C LYS A 31 11.59 6.18 -4.38
N ASP A 32 12.83 5.86 -4.73
CA ASP A 32 13.62 4.79 -4.13
C ASP A 32 13.76 5.01 -2.63
N LYS A 33 14.16 6.23 -2.22
CA LYS A 33 14.25 6.57 -0.80
C LYS A 33 12.92 6.38 -0.06
N PHE A 34 11.79 6.75 -0.67
CA PHE A 34 10.49 6.55 -0.06
C PHE A 34 10.19 5.06 0.18
N TYR A 35 10.44 4.19 -0.81
CA TYR A 35 10.19 2.76 -0.67
C TYR A 35 11.20 2.07 0.26
N GLU A 36 12.45 2.53 0.32
CA GLU A 36 13.44 2.08 1.31
C GLU A 36 12.99 2.43 2.73
N ASP A 37 12.61 3.68 2.98
CA ASP A 37 12.14 4.14 4.30
C ASP A 37 10.86 3.39 4.70
N LEU A 38 9.96 3.12 3.74
CA LEU A 38 8.73 2.34 3.97
C LEU A 38 9.05 0.88 4.30
N HIS A 39 9.97 0.26 3.57
CA HIS A 39 10.39 -1.12 3.81
C HIS A 39 11.02 -1.26 5.20
N ALA A 40 11.91 -0.33 5.57
CA ALA A 40 12.51 -0.29 6.91
C ALA A 40 11.44 -0.16 8.00
N LEU A 41 10.45 0.72 7.82
CA LEU A 41 9.37 0.90 8.78
C LEU A 41 8.48 -0.35 8.89
N LEU A 42 8.12 -0.97 7.77
CA LEU A 42 7.34 -2.22 7.75
C LEU A 42 8.06 -3.34 8.50
N ALA A 43 9.39 -3.43 8.39
CA ALA A 43 10.19 -4.41 9.10
C ALA A 43 10.21 -4.22 10.64
N THR A 44 9.86 -3.03 11.14
CA THR A 44 9.75 -2.76 12.60
C THR A 44 8.40 -3.17 13.19
N VAL A 45 7.40 -3.45 12.35
CA VAL A 45 6.06 -3.81 12.83
C VAL A 45 6.07 -5.22 13.42
N LEU A 46 5.51 -5.36 14.62
CA LEU A 46 5.38 -6.65 15.28
C LEU A 46 4.42 -7.56 14.50
N LYS A 47 4.76 -8.84 14.36
CA LYS A 47 3.97 -9.80 13.56
C LYS A 47 2.57 -10.04 14.14
N GLU A 48 2.42 -9.83 15.44
CA GLU A 48 1.18 -10.01 16.18
C GLU A 48 0.22 -8.81 15.99
N ASP A 49 0.77 -7.64 15.61
CA ASP A 49 -0.01 -6.45 15.39
C ASP A 49 -0.82 -6.56 14.09
N LYS A 50 -2.04 -6.00 14.12
CA LYS A 50 -2.82 -5.79 12.90
C LYS A 50 -2.25 -4.58 12.14
N LEU A 51 -1.63 -4.82 10.99
CA LEU A 51 -1.03 -3.78 10.18
C LEU A 51 -2.03 -3.16 9.21
N ILE A 52 -2.13 -1.83 9.21
CA ILE A 52 -2.84 -1.04 8.21
C ILE A 52 -1.87 0.00 7.66
N VAL A 53 -1.64 -0.03 6.35
CA VAL A 53 -0.91 1.03 5.64
C VAL A 53 -1.93 1.84 4.86
N LEU A 54 -1.99 3.13 5.13
CA LEU A 54 -2.91 4.06 4.49
C LEU A 54 -2.16 5.29 4.00
N GLY A 55 -2.77 6.00 3.05
CA GLY A 55 -2.15 7.16 2.43
C GLY A 55 -2.37 7.20 0.94
N ASP A 56 -1.75 8.19 0.31
CA ASP A 56 -1.72 8.32 -1.13
C ASP A 56 -0.37 7.81 -1.66
N PHE A 57 -0.42 6.76 -2.45
CA PHE A 57 0.77 6.17 -3.08
C PHE A 57 1.05 6.74 -4.48
N ASN A 58 0.20 7.64 -4.99
CA ASN A 58 0.29 8.19 -6.34
C ASN A 58 0.42 7.08 -7.42
N ALA A 59 -0.20 5.92 -7.18
CA ALA A 59 -0.02 4.70 -7.95
C ALA A 59 -1.35 4.21 -8.52
N ARG A 60 -1.35 3.90 -9.83
CA ARG A 60 -2.51 3.38 -10.54
C ARG A 60 -2.29 1.90 -10.80
N VAL A 61 -2.80 0.99 -9.99
CA VAL A 61 -2.32 -0.42 -10.02
C VAL A 61 -2.91 -1.32 -11.10
N GLY A 62 -3.83 -0.79 -11.92
CA GLY A 62 -4.39 -1.52 -13.04
C GLY A 62 -5.40 -2.60 -12.66
N THR A 63 -5.58 -3.60 -13.54
CA THR A 63 -6.62 -4.64 -13.44
C THR A 63 -6.07 -6.07 -13.40
N ASP A 64 -4.75 -6.25 -13.44
CA ASP A 64 -4.03 -7.52 -13.59
C ASP A 64 -3.99 -8.36 -12.31
N HIS A 65 -5.13 -8.56 -11.67
CA HIS A 65 -5.28 -9.33 -10.42
C HIS A 65 -4.91 -10.81 -10.55
N THR A 66 -4.90 -11.36 -11.77
CA THR A 66 -4.43 -12.73 -12.03
C THR A 66 -2.91 -12.85 -11.90
N VAL A 67 -2.16 -11.78 -12.17
CA VAL A 67 -0.71 -11.73 -12.00
C VAL A 67 -0.35 -11.42 -10.54
N TRP A 68 -1.09 -10.49 -9.92
CA TRP A 68 -0.86 -10.04 -8.55
C TRP A 68 -1.84 -10.68 -7.56
N GLN A 69 -1.98 -12.01 -7.61
CA GLN A 69 -2.90 -12.73 -6.73
C GLN A 69 -2.58 -12.49 -5.25
N GLY A 70 -3.62 -12.21 -4.46
CA GLY A 70 -3.49 -11.89 -3.03
C GLY A 70 -3.10 -10.44 -2.74
N VAL A 71 -2.55 -9.71 -3.71
CA VAL A 71 -2.24 -8.27 -3.59
C VAL A 71 -3.33 -7.42 -4.22
N LEU A 72 -3.79 -7.78 -5.41
CA LEU A 72 -4.86 -7.10 -6.14
C LEU A 72 -6.16 -7.89 -6.08
N GLY A 73 -7.25 -7.15 -5.90
CA GLY A 73 -8.62 -7.64 -6.05
C GLY A 73 -9.17 -7.40 -7.46
N PRO A 74 -10.34 -7.98 -7.77
CA PRO A 74 -10.91 -7.98 -9.12
C PRO A 74 -11.47 -6.61 -9.56
N HIS A 75 -11.49 -5.61 -8.67
CA HIS A 75 -12.10 -4.31 -8.92
C HIS A 75 -11.09 -3.17 -9.13
N GLY A 76 -9.81 -3.51 -9.37
CA GLY A 76 -8.81 -2.56 -9.84
C GLY A 76 -9.27 -1.79 -11.09
N LEU A 77 -8.65 -0.64 -11.36
CA LEU A 77 -9.02 0.24 -12.47
C LEU A 77 -7.80 0.80 -13.19
N GLY A 78 -8.03 1.17 -14.45
CA GLY A 78 -7.05 1.86 -15.28
C GLY A 78 -5.89 0.96 -15.70
N SER A 79 -4.79 1.59 -16.08
CA SER A 79 -3.53 0.94 -16.43
C SER A 79 -2.48 1.26 -15.38
N CYS A 80 -1.50 0.36 -15.23
CA CYS A 80 -0.30 0.59 -14.43
C CYS A 80 0.38 1.92 -14.82
N ASN A 81 0.82 2.68 -13.81
CA ASN A 81 1.75 3.80 -13.98
C ASN A 81 3.11 3.45 -13.36
N ASP A 82 4.08 4.37 -13.46
CA ASP A 82 5.46 4.13 -13.01
C ASP A 82 5.57 3.84 -11.50
N ASN A 83 4.65 4.38 -10.71
CA ASN A 83 4.60 4.17 -9.26
C ASN A 83 3.95 2.83 -8.88
N SER A 84 3.27 2.15 -9.81
CA SER A 84 2.53 0.91 -9.53
C SER A 84 3.43 -0.25 -9.18
N PHE A 85 4.50 -0.46 -9.93
CA PHE A 85 5.34 -1.64 -9.75
C PHE A 85 6.05 -1.66 -8.40
N PRO A 86 6.69 -0.56 -7.93
CA PRO A 86 7.26 -0.52 -6.59
C PRO A 86 6.22 -0.81 -5.49
N LEU A 87 5.01 -0.24 -5.59
CA LEU A 87 3.92 -0.51 -4.65
C LEU A 87 3.52 -1.99 -4.64
N LEU A 88 3.26 -2.56 -5.83
CA LEU A 88 2.84 -3.95 -5.98
C LEU A 88 3.91 -4.92 -5.46
N ARG A 89 5.19 -4.64 -5.73
CA ARG A 89 6.32 -5.40 -5.18
C ARG A 89 6.34 -5.31 -3.65
N THR A 90 6.28 -4.11 -3.07
CA THR A 90 6.27 -3.94 -1.61
C THR A 90 5.10 -4.68 -0.97
N CYS A 91 3.90 -4.61 -1.56
CA CYS A 91 2.74 -5.33 -1.07
C CYS A 91 2.92 -6.85 -1.15
N ALA A 92 3.46 -7.38 -2.26
CA ALA A 92 3.73 -8.80 -2.40
C ALA A 92 4.76 -9.31 -1.37
N GLU A 93 5.85 -8.59 -1.18
CA GLU A 93 6.92 -8.92 -0.22
C GLU A 93 6.39 -8.97 1.22
N HIS A 94 5.58 -7.99 1.61
CA HIS A 94 5.03 -7.87 2.97
C HIS A 94 3.66 -8.53 3.15
N ARG A 95 3.19 -9.29 2.14
CA ARG A 95 1.88 -9.97 2.13
C ARG A 95 0.70 -9.03 2.43
N LEU A 96 0.76 -7.82 1.90
CA LEU A 96 -0.29 -6.81 1.99
C LEU A 96 -1.23 -6.91 0.79
N LEU A 97 -2.50 -6.61 1.03
CA LEU A 97 -3.51 -6.48 0.00
C LEU A 97 -3.90 -5.02 -0.20
N LEU A 98 -4.20 -4.64 -1.44
CA LEU A 98 -4.65 -3.30 -1.79
C LEU A 98 -6.18 -3.23 -1.69
N SER A 99 -6.69 -2.89 -0.51
CA SER A 99 -8.12 -2.94 -0.17
C SER A 99 -9.02 -2.25 -1.19
N ASN A 100 -8.62 -1.10 -1.74
CA ASN A 100 -9.37 -0.35 -2.76
C ASN A 100 -9.67 -1.16 -4.03
N THR A 101 -8.92 -2.22 -4.30
CA THR A 101 -9.12 -3.10 -5.46
C THR A 101 -9.98 -4.32 -5.15
N PHE A 102 -10.24 -4.63 -3.88
CA PHE A 102 -11.06 -5.77 -3.44
C PHE A 102 -12.54 -5.43 -3.26
N PHE A 103 -12.88 -4.15 -3.15
CA PHE A 103 -14.26 -3.71 -2.96
C PHE A 103 -14.81 -3.01 -4.20
N HIS A 104 -16.05 -3.31 -4.54
CA HIS A 104 -16.76 -2.63 -5.61
C HIS A 104 -17.22 -1.23 -5.16
N LEU A 105 -16.31 -0.26 -5.26
CA LEU A 105 -16.58 1.14 -4.90
C LEU A 105 -17.26 1.90 -6.05
N PRO A 106 -18.09 2.92 -5.78
CA PRO A 106 -18.53 3.88 -6.79
C PRO A 106 -17.33 4.52 -7.50
N THR A 107 -17.42 4.80 -8.80
CA THR A 107 -16.30 5.32 -9.60
C THR A 107 -15.66 6.58 -9.01
N ARG A 108 -16.45 7.44 -8.35
CA ARG A 108 -15.99 8.67 -7.70
C ARG A 108 -15.12 8.44 -6.44
N GLU A 109 -15.21 7.27 -5.84
CA GLU A 109 -14.51 6.87 -4.61
C GLU A 109 -13.29 5.96 -4.91
N LYS A 110 -13.11 5.61 -6.18
CA LYS A 110 -11.94 4.85 -6.62
C LYS A 110 -10.77 5.81 -6.81
N ALA A 111 -9.70 5.62 -6.03
CA ALA A 111 -8.43 6.28 -6.26
C ALA A 111 -7.92 5.86 -7.65
N THR A 112 -7.76 6.85 -8.54
CA THR A 112 -7.33 6.66 -9.94
C THR A 112 -5.87 6.36 -10.08
#